data_AF-A0A8E0QVP7-F1
#
_entry.id   AF-A0A8E0QVP7-F1
#
_cell.length_a   1.000
_cell.length_b   1.000
_cell.length_c   1.000
_cell.angle_alpha   90.00
_cell.angle_beta   90.00
_cell.angle_gamma   90.00
#
_symmetry.space_group_name_H-M   'P 1'
#
loop_
_entity.id
_entity.type
_entity.pdbx_description
1 polymer ?
#
loop_
_entity_poly.entity_id
_entity_poly.type
_entity_poly.pdbx_seq_one_letter_code
_entity_poly.pdbx_strand_id
1 'polypeptide(L)'
;MTVFPGPLFAPFVGGFIVESYLGWRWTEYLTGIMGATAFVLDLFFLEETYPPVVLIGKAAKLRQRTRNWGIHAKQEETEVEFGELIGKNFSRPLRILFTEPIFNALGVNWTGTLLGCVAAILMPIPLLFYLYGPKTRAKSKFAMEYIVAVQAHNDEHGE
;
A
#
# COMPACT_ATOMS: atom_id res chain seq x y z
N MET A 1 -11.03 7.22 1.65
CA MET A 1 -12.25 6.97 2.45
C MET A 1 -12.99 5.67 2.07
N THR A 2 -12.49 4.85 1.14
CA THR A 2 -13.13 3.60 0.67
C THR A 2 -12.89 2.38 1.56
N VAL A 3 -11.88 2.41 2.43
CA VAL A 3 -11.42 1.25 3.22
C VAL A 3 -12.38 0.86 4.36
N PHE A 4 -13.08 1.82 4.95
CA PHE A 4 -14.02 1.57 6.05
C PHE A 4 -15.44 1.15 5.62
N PRO A 5 -16.07 1.73 4.59
CA PRO A 5 -17.43 1.33 4.20
C PRO A 5 -17.47 -0.05 3.53
N GLY A 6 -16.39 -0.50 2.86
CA GLY A 6 -16.38 -1.77 2.12
C GLY A 6 -16.80 -2.98 2.97
N PRO A 7 -16.10 -3.28 4.09
CA PRO A 7 -16.46 -4.39 4.97
C PRO A 7 -17.81 -4.24 5.67
N LEU A 8 -18.31 -3.01 5.82
CA LEU A 8 -19.62 -2.74 6.40
C LEU A 8 -20.76 -3.04 5.43
N PHE A 9 -20.64 -2.66 4.16
CA PHE A 9 -21.71 -2.84 3.17
C PHE A 9 -21.66 -4.18 2.43
N ALA A 10 -20.49 -4.81 2.33
CA ALA A 10 -20.31 -6.06 1.59
C ALA A 10 -21.23 -7.21 2.09
N PRO A 11 -21.41 -7.44 3.41
CA PRO A 11 -22.29 -8.51 3.90
C PRO A 11 -23.78 -8.26 3.60
N PHE A 12 -24.24 -7.01 3.65
CA PHE A 12 -25.62 -6.66 3.33
C PHE A 12 -25.93 -6.90 1.86
N VAL A 13 -25.09 -6.36 0.97
CA VAL A 13 -25.27 -6.52 -0.48
C VAL A 13 -25.12 -7.99 -0.90
N GLY A 14 -24.13 -8.70 -0.33
CA GLY A 14 -23.95 -10.13 -0.57
C GLY A 14 -25.15 -10.98 -0.12
N GLY A 15 -25.71 -10.69 1.06
CA GLY A 15 -26.87 -11.41 1.59
C GLY A 15 -28.12 -11.27 0.71
N PHE A 16 -28.45 -10.06 0.26
CA PHE A 16 -29.60 -9.83 -0.62
C PHE A 16 -29.45 -10.49 -2.01
N ILE A 17 -28.23 -10.59 -2.54
CA ILE A 17 -27.98 -11.23 -3.84
C ILE A 17 -28.14 -12.75 -3.75
N VAL A 18 -27.71 -13.36 -2.64
CA VAL A 18 -27.81 -14.82 -2.43
C VAL A 18 -29.26 -15.26 -2.20
N GLU A 19 -30.05 -14.47 -1.48
CA GLU A 19 -31.48 -14.74 -1.23
C GLU A 19 -32.34 -14.56 -2.49
N SER A 20 -31.86 -13.76 -3.45
CA SER A 20 -32.52 -13.57 -4.74
C SER A 20 -32.31 -14.77 -5.69
N TYR A 21 -33.05 -14.80 -6.79
CA TYR A 21 -32.98 -15.84 -7.82
C TYR A 21 -31.61 -15.94 -8.52
N LEU A 22 -30.72 -14.95 -8.32
CA LEU A 22 -29.37 -14.92 -8.90
C LEU A 22 -28.40 -15.85 -8.15
N GLY A 23 -28.63 -16.14 -6.87
CA GLY A 23 -27.80 -17.06 -6.09
C GLY A 23 -26.34 -16.62 -5.90
N TRP A 24 -25.53 -17.51 -5.35
CA TRP A 24 -24.17 -17.20 -4.87
C TRP A 24 -23.13 -16.91 -5.96
N ARG A 25 -23.35 -17.33 -7.21
CA ARG A 25 -22.37 -17.09 -8.29
C ARG A 25 -22.32 -15.63 -8.70
N TRP A 26 -23.43 -14.92 -8.57
CA TRP A 26 -23.53 -13.52 -8.95
C TRP A 26 -22.82 -12.58 -7.98
N THR A 27 -22.65 -12.96 -6.71
CA THR A 27 -21.81 -12.18 -5.78
C THR A 27 -20.33 -12.21 -6.22
N GLU A 28 -19.88 -13.33 -6.77
CA GLU A 28 -18.54 -13.48 -7.34
C GLU A 28 -18.39 -12.68 -8.64
N TYR A 29 -19.32 -12.82 -9.59
CA TYR A 29 -19.26 -12.07 -10.85
C TYR A 29 -19.31 -10.56 -10.64
N LEU A 30 -20.13 -10.07 -9.71
CA LEU A 30 -20.25 -8.65 -9.43
C LEU A 30 -18.94 -8.09 -8.84
N THR A 31 -18.33 -8.81 -7.92
CA THR A 31 -17.00 -8.46 -7.37
C THR A 31 -15.91 -8.50 -8.45
N GLY A 32 -15.96 -9.51 -9.34
CA GLY A 32 -15.05 -9.64 -10.47
C GLY A 32 -15.16 -8.50 -11.48
N ILE A 33 -16.39 -8.10 -11.85
CA ILE A 33 -16.63 -6.97 -12.76
C ILE A 33 -16.18 -5.64 -12.13
N MET A 34 -16.47 -5.42 -10.84
CA MET A 34 -15.99 -4.24 -10.12
C MET A 34 -14.47 -4.18 -10.07
N GLY A 35 -13.81 -5.31 -9.78
CA GLY A 35 -12.36 -5.43 -9.77
C GLY A 35 -11.73 -5.21 -11.15
N ALA A 36 -12.30 -5.82 -12.20
CA ALA A 36 -11.84 -5.64 -13.57
C ALA A 36 -12.00 -4.19 -14.04
N THR A 37 -13.11 -3.54 -13.68
CA THR A 37 -13.35 -2.13 -14.00
C THR A 37 -12.34 -1.23 -13.29
N ALA A 38 -12.10 -1.46 -11.99
CA ALA A 38 -11.09 -0.74 -11.23
C ALA A 38 -9.69 -0.92 -11.83
N PHE A 39 -9.32 -2.17 -12.16
CA PHE A 39 -8.03 -2.48 -12.78
C PHE A 39 -7.85 -1.79 -14.14
N VAL A 40 -8.88 -1.80 -14.99
CA VAL A 40 -8.83 -1.10 -16.29
C VAL A 40 -8.69 0.41 -16.09
N LEU A 41 -9.43 1.00 -15.15
CA LEU A 41 -9.28 2.41 -14.81
C LEU A 41 -7.87 2.70 -14.29
N ASP A 42 -7.34 1.86 -13.41
CA ASP A 42 -5.98 2.01 -12.89
C ASP A 42 -4.96 1.94 -14.04
N LEU A 43 -5.09 1.02 -15.00
CA LEU A 43 -4.15 0.96 -16.14
C LEU A 43 -4.12 2.23 -17.01
N PHE A 44 -5.25 2.92 -17.16
CA PHE A 44 -5.33 4.12 -18.01
C PHE A 44 -5.06 5.42 -17.25
N PHE A 45 -5.44 5.50 -15.97
CA PHE A 45 -5.36 6.72 -15.18
C PHE A 45 -4.20 6.74 -14.18
N LEU A 46 -3.65 5.58 -13.82
CA LEU A 46 -2.50 5.52 -12.93
C LEU A 46 -1.23 5.80 -13.73
N GLU A 47 -0.88 7.07 -13.84
CA GLU A 47 0.48 7.45 -14.21
C GLU A 47 1.46 6.89 -13.18
N GLU A 48 2.57 6.34 -13.68
CA GLU A 48 3.53 5.64 -12.83
C GLU A 48 4.00 6.49 -11.66
N THR A 49 3.46 6.20 -10.48
CA THR A 49 3.66 6.97 -9.26
C THR A 49 4.90 6.50 -8.50
N TYR A 50 5.54 5.43 -8.95
CA TYR A 50 6.70 4.84 -8.25
C TYR A 50 7.93 5.77 -8.37
N PRO A 51 8.33 6.45 -7.27
CA PRO A 51 9.38 7.49 -7.31
C PRO A 51 10.72 7.05 -7.91
N PRO A 52 11.23 5.82 -7.66
CA PRO A 52 12.53 5.46 -8.21
C PRO A 52 12.50 5.22 -9.72
N VAL A 53 11.38 4.78 -10.30
CA VAL A 53 11.27 4.63 -11.77
C VAL A 53 11.24 6.01 -12.45
N VAL A 54 10.55 6.98 -11.84
CA VAL A 54 10.55 8.37 -12.30
C VAL A 54 11.96 8.99 -12.19
N LEU A 55 12.70 8.69 -11.12
CA LEU A 55 14.06 9.18 -10.93
C LEU A 55 15.05 8.61 -11.95
N ILE A 56 14.90 7.34 -12.35
CA ILE A 56 15.69 6.74 -13.44
C ILE A 56 15.41 7.45 -14.76
N GLY A 57 14.12 7.68 -15.09
CA GLY A 57 13.74 8.40 -16.31
C GLY A 57 14.25 9.86 -16.33
N LYS A 58 14.23 10.54 -15.19
CA LYS A 58 14.78 11.90 -15.05
C LYS A 58 16.31 11.91 -15.11
N ALA A 59 16.99 10.97 -14.46
CA ALA A 59 18.45 10.84 -14.50
C ALA A 59 18.95 10.53 -15.92
N ALA A 60 18.25 9.68 -16.68
CA ALA A 60 18.58 9.38 -18.07
C ALA A 60 18.49 10.62 -18.99
N LYS A 61 17.44 11.44 -18.84
CA LYS A 61 17.32 12.73 -19.57
C LYS A 61 18.40 13.73 -19.15
N LEU A 62 18.78 13.74 -17.87
CA LEU A 62 19.82 14.63 -17.36
C LEU A 62 21.21 14.26 -17.86
N ARG A 63 21.57 12.96 -17.92
CA ARG A 63 22.82 12.46 -18.53
C ARG A 63 23.02 12.95 -19.95
N GLN A 64 21.96 12.87 -20.76
CA GLN A 64 22.00 13.28 -22.17
C GLN A 64 22.23 14.79 -22.32
N ARG A 65 21.64 15.63 -21.45
CA ARG A 65 21.81 17.09 -21.50
C ARG A 65 23.15 17.57 -20.95
N THR A 66 23.59 17.03 -19.82
CA THR A 66 24.84 17.48 -19.18
C THR A 66 26.10 16.82 -19.75
N ARG A 67 25.96 15.80 -20.61
CA ARG A 67 27.07 14.94 -21.07
C ARG A 67 27.90 14.37 -19.91
N ASN A 68 27.32 14.33 -18.71
CA ASN A 68 27.94 13.80 -17.51
C ASN A 68 27.36 12.43 -17.23
N TRP A 69 28.15 11.40 -17.56
CA TRP A 69 27.77 10.01 -17.41
C TRP A 69 27.87 9.50 -15.97
N GLY A 70 28.33 10.31 -15.01
CA GLY A 70 28.44 9.92 -13.61
C GLY A 70 27.12 9.98 -12.82
N ILE A 71 26.06 10.55 -13.39
CA ILE A 71 24.78 10.76 -12.70
C ILE A 71 23.95 9.47 -12.73
N HIS A 72 24.06 8.61 -11.73
CA HIS A 72 23.29 7.37 -11.60
C HIS A 72 22.27 7.43 -10.47
N ALA A 73 21.10 6.81 -10.68
CA ALA A 73 20.12 6.68 -9.61
C ALA A 73 20.51 5.49 -8.72
N LYS A 74 20.39 5.63 -7.40
CA LYS A 74 20.70 4.56 -6.43
C LYS A 74 19.96 3.24 -6.69
N GLN A 75 18.83 3.29 -7.40
CA GLN A 75 18.08 2.11 -7.82
C GLN A 75 18.64 1.41 -9.06
N GLU A 76 19.42 2.07 -9.94
CA GLU A 76 20.13 1.39 -11.04
C GLU A 76 21.29 0.54 -10.52
N GLU A 77 21.92 0.94 -9.40
CA GLU A 77 22.99 0.16 -8.77
C GLU A 77 22.49 -1.12 -8.09
N THR A 78 21.18 -1.21 -7.85
CA THR A 78 20.56 -2.40 -7.25
C THR A 78 20.05 -3.30 -8.36
N GLU A 79 20.96 -3.91 -9.12
CA GLU A 79 20.64 -4.98 -10.06
C GLU A 79 20.25 -6.23 -9.28
N VAL A 80 18.98 -6.33 -8.89
CA VAL A 80 18.47 -7.56 -8.30
C VAL A 80 18.21 -8.52 -9.46
N GLU A 81 19.03 -9.55 -9.57
CA GLU A 81 18.84 -10.60 -10.56
C GLU A 81 17.43 -11.20 -10.40
N PHE A 82 16.70 -11.38 -11.50
CA PHE A 82 15.32 -11.92 -11.46
C PHE A 82 15.24 -13.25 -10.68
N GLY A 83 16.29 -14.06 -10.73
CA GLY A 83 16.41 -15.31 -9.97
C GLY A 83 16.49 -15.10 -8.45
N GLU A 84 17.20 -14.08 -7.98
CA GLU A 84 17.28 -13.75 -6.55
C GLU A 84 15.95 -13.17 -6.04
N LEU A 85 15.27 -12.36 -6.86
CA LEU A 85 13.92 -11.84 -6.57
C LEU A 85 12.90 -12.95 -6.41
N ILE A 86 12.87 -13.93 -7.32
CA ILE A 86 11.98 -15.09 -7.26
C ILE A 86 12.36 -15.96 -6.05
N GLY A 87 13.64 -16.30 -5.89
CA GLY A 87 14.10 -17.09 -4.75
C GLY A 87 13.72 -16.47 -3.41
N LYS A 88 13.89 -15.15 -3.26
CA LYS A 88 13.59 -14.41 -2.03
C LYS A 88 12.09 -14.20 -1.80
N ASN A 89 11.31 -13.91 -2.85
CA ASN A 89 9.86 -13.69 -2.72
C ASN A 89 9.06 -14.97 -2.54
N PHE A 90 9.52 -16.12 -3.03
CA PHE A 90 8.80 -17.38 -2.81
C PHE A 90 9.30 -18.13 -1.59
N SER A 91 10.61 -18.14 -1.33
CA SER A 91 11.16 -18.92 -0.20
C SER A 91 10.79 -18.31 1.16
N ARG A 92 10.68 -16.97 1.25
CA ARG A 92 10.35 -16.30 2.53
C ARG A 92 8.90 -16.59 2.98
N PRO A 93 7.87 -16.40 2.14
CA PRO A 93 6.49 -16.72 2.53
C PRO A 93 6.26 -18.20 2.76
N LEU A 94 6.84 -19.08 1.93
CA LEU A 94 6.72 -20.54 2.13
C LEU A 94 7.34 -20.97 3.45
N ARG A 95 8.51 -20.43 3.80
CA ARG A 95 9.13 -20.72 5.09
C ARG A 95 8.23 -20.23 6.24
N ILE A 96 7.65 -19.04 6.15
CA ILE A 96 6.73 -18.54 7.18
C ILE A 96 5.51 -19.46 7.33
N LEU A 97 4.90 -19.88 6.22
CA LEU A 97 3.73 -20.77 6.21
C LEU A 97 3.96 -22.10 6.97
N PHE A 98 5.16 -22.68 6.84
CA PHE A 98 5.48 -23.96 7.49
C PHE A 98 6.24 -23.81 8.83
N THR A 99 6.84 -22.65 9.09
CA THR A 99 7.67 -22.42 10.29
C THR A 99 6.92 -21.68 11.39
N GLU A 100 5.71 -21.15 11.15
CA GLU A 100 4.95 -20.40 12.17
C GLU A 100 4.76 -21.22 13.46
N PRO A 101 5.56 -20.97 14.52
CA PRO A 101 5.54 -21.77 15.73
C PRO A 101 4.32 -21.43 16.60
N ILE A 102 3.63 -20.32 16.28
CA ILE A 102 2.47 -19.80 17.01
C ILE A 102 1.29 -20.77 16.92
N PHE A 103 0.97 -21.27 15.72
CA PHE A 103 -0.13 -22.21 15.55
C PHE A 103 0.13 -23.56 16.23
N ASN A 104 1.38 -24.03 16.22
CA ASN A 104 1.79 -25.26 16.90
C ASN A 104 1.85 -25.10 18.43
N ALA A 105 2.16 -23.91 18.95
CA ALA A 105 2.29 -23.66 20.39
C ALA A 105 0.96 -23.31 21.08
N LEU A 106 0.04 -22.61 20.41
CA LEU A 106 -1.20 -22.07 21.01
C LEU A 106 -2.47 -22.77 20.48
N GLY A 107 -2.41 -23.41 19.31
CA GLY A 107 -3.59 -23.95 18.64
C GLY A 107 -4.50 -22.85 18.05
N VAL A 108 -5.45 -23.26 17.20
CA VAL A 108 -6.30 -22.33 16.43
C VAL A 108 -7.16 -21.43 17.33
N ASN A 109 -7.68 -21.97 18.43
CA ASN A 109 -8.58 -21.24 19.33
C ASN A 109 -7.87 -20.10 20.08
N TRP A 110 -6.71 -20.34 20.67
CA TRP A 110 -5.98 -19.29 21.40
C TRP A 110 -5.33 -18.28 20.47
N THR A 111 -4.92 -18.70 19.28
CA THR A 111 -4.39 -17.79 18.25
C THR A 111 -5.46 -16.80 17.80
N GLY A 112 -6.71 -17.25 17.58
CA GLY A 112 -7.83 -16.38 17.24
C GLY A 112 -8.18 -15.38 18.35
N THR A 113 -8.21 -15.83 19.61
CA THR A 113 -8.49 -14.95 20.77
C THR A 113 -7.40 -13.90 20.94
N LEU A 114 -6.11 -14.28 20.82
CA LEU A 114 -5.00 -13.34 20.90
C LEU A 114 -5.06 -12.29 19.78
N LEU A 115 -5.33 -12.71 18.54
CA LEU A 115 -5.49 -11.81 17.40
C LEU A 115 -6.66 -10.85 17.60
N GLY A 116 -7.79 -11.33 18.13
CA GLY A 116 -8.95 -10.50 18.48
C GLY A 116 -8.63 -9.46 19.56
N CYS A 117 -7.92 -9.84 20.62
CA CYS A 117 -7.49 -8.91 21.67
C CYS A 117 -6.53 -7.84 21.14
N VAL A 118 -5.54 -8.23 20.32
CA VAL A 118 -4.61 -7.27 19.70
C VAL A 118 -5.35 -6.33 18.76
N ALA A 119 -6.28 -6.84 17.94
CA ALA A 119 -7.11 -6.02 17.06
C ALA A 119 -7.98 -5.03 17.85
N ALA A 120 -8.53 -5.43 18.99
CA ALA A 120 -9.30 -4.55 19.87
C ALA A 120 -8.45 -3.40 20.45
N ILE A 121 -7.18 -3.67 20.80
CA ILE A 121 -6.23 -2.64 21.26
C ILE A 121 -5.81 -1.70 20.12
N LEU A 122 -5.73 -2.20 18.88
CA LEU A 122 -5.39 -1.42 17.70
C LEU A 122 -6.58 -0.58 17.18
N MET A 123 -7.83 -0.95 17.51
CA MET A 123 -9.05 -0.24 17.10
C MET A 123 -9.04 1.28 17.37
N PRO A 124 -8.60 1.80 18.54
CA PRO A 124 -8.58 3.25 18.81
C PRO A 124 -7.46 4.01 18.09
N ILE A 125 -6.52 3.35 17.40
CA ILE A 125 -5.36 4.00 16.78
C ILE A 125 -5.75 5.10 15.77
N PRO A 126 -6.71 4.90 14.85
CA PRO A 126 -7.13 5.95 13.94
C PRO A 126 -7.73 7.18 14.66
N LEU A 127 -8.46 6.96 15.76
CA LEU A 127 -9.01 8.05 16.58
C LEU A 127 -7.91 8.80 17.33
N LEU A 128 -6.93 8.09 17.88
CA LEU A 128 -5.76 8.68 18.52
C LEU A 128 -4.92 9.48 17.50
N PHE A 129 -4.71 8.97 16.30
CA PHE A 129 -4.02 9.72 15.24
C PHE A 129 -4.82 10.89 14.70
N TYR A 130 -6.15 10.85 14.73
CA TYR A 130 -6.98 12.01 14.37
C TYR A 130 -6.83 13.15 15.40
N LEU A 131 -6.85 12.82 16.70
CA LEU A 131 -6.74 13.81 17.78
C LEU A 131 -5.31 14.31 18.02
N TYR A 132 -4.31 13.42 17.96
CA TYR A 132 -2.91 13.73 18.25
C TYR A 132 -2.04 13.90 17.01
N GLY A 133 -2.58 13.67 15.81
CA GLY A 133 -1.89 13.79 14.52
C GLY A 133 -1.19 15.13 14.29
N PRO A 134 -1.79 16.29 14.61
CA PRO A 134 -1.10 17.58 14.46
C PRO A 134 0.16 17.69 15.33
N LYS A 135 0.11 17.16 16.57
CA LYS A 135 1.23 17.19 17.51
C LYS A 135 2.35 16.23 17.12
N THR A 136 2.02 15.08 16.53
CA THR A 136 3.02 14.10 16.05
C THR A 136 3.65 14.54 14.74
N ARG A 137 2.88 15.15 13.82
CA ARG A 137 3.39 15.69 12.54
C ARG A 137 4.36 16.85 12.76
N ALA A 138 4.11 17.73 13.73
CA ALA A 138 5.01 18.83 14.07
C ALA A 138 6.40 18.37 14.58
N LYS A 139 6.55 17.11 15.02
CA LYS A 139 7.84 16.54 15.48
C LYS A 139 8.59 15.76 14.41
N SER A 140 8.01 15.53 13.23
CA SER A 140 8.62 14.69 12.18
C SER A 140 9.52 15.49 11.25
N LYS A 141 10.76 15.03 11.04
CA LYS A 141 11.72 15.61 10.09
C LYS A 141 11.15 15.71 8.66
N PHE A 142 10.49 14.65 8.20
CA PHE A 142 9.92 14.58 6.85
C PHE A 142 8.77 15.58 6.62
N ALA A 143 7.94 15.80 7.65
CA ALA A 143 6.86 16.78 7.55
C ALA A 143 7.41 18.21 7.53
N MET A 144 8.46 18.49 8.30
CA MET A 144 9.13 19.79 8.29
C MET A 144 9.82 20.10 6.97
N GLU A 145 10.49 19.12 6.37
CA GLU A 145 11.17 19.32 5.08
C GLU A 145 10.18 19.64 3.95
N TYR A 146 9.03 18.96 3.92
CA TYR A 146 7.95 19.30 2.99
C TYR A 146 7.38 20.71 3.23
N ILE A 147 7.14 21.09 4.49
CA ILE A 147 6.64 22.43 4.84
C ILE A 147 7.63 23.51 4.39
N VAL A 148 8.92 23.32 4.66
CA VAL A 148 9.98 24.27 4.26
C VAL A 148 10.09 24.38 2.74
N ALA A 149 10.03 23.27 2.00
CA ALA A 149 10.09 23.28 0.55
C ALA A 149 8.86 23.97 -0.09
N VAL A 150 7.66 23.74 0.46
CA VAL A 150 6.43 24.42 0.02
C VAL A 150 6.48 25.91 0.33
N GLN A 151 7.05 26.29 1.48
CA GLN A 151 7.19 27.68 1.87
C GLN A 151 8.18 28.42 0.97
N ALA A 152 9.35 27.83 0.69
CA ALA A 152 10.31 28.37 -0.27
C ALA A 152 9.72 28.54 -1.68
N HIS A 153 8.93 27.57 -2.16
CA HIS A 153 8.26 27.67 -3.47
C HIS A 153 7.17 28.74 -3.50
N ASN A 154 6.47 28.99 -2.40
CA ASN A 154 5.48 30.07 -2.32
C ASN A 154 6.15 31.44 -2.24
N ASP A 155 7.32 31.54 -1.59
CA ASP A 155 8.10 32.78 -1.51
C ASP A 155 8.70 33.15 -2.88
N GLU A 156 9.09 32.18 -3.73
CA GLU A 156 9.58 32.40 -5.10
C GLU A 156 8.49 32.83 -6.11
N HIS A 157 7.21 32.65 -5.79
CA HIS A 157 6.08 33.04 -6.65
C HIS A 157 5.22 34.17 -6.05
N GLY A 158 5.57 34.64 -4.86
CA GLY A 158 4.90 35.72 -4.14
C GLY A 158 5.48 37.12 -4.37
N GLU A 159 6.50 37.26 -5.23
CA GLU A 159 7.04 38.54 -5.72
C GLU A 159 6.64 38.83 -7.18
#